data_AF-A0AAU4IR96-F1
#
_entry.id   AF-A0AAU4IR96-F1
#
_cell.length_a   1.000
_cell.length_b   1.000
_cell.length_c   1.000
_cell.angle_alpha   90.00
_cell.angle_beta   90.00
_cell.angle_gamma   90.00
#
_symmetry.space_group_name_H-M   'P 1'
#
loop_
_entity.id
_entity.type
_entity.pdbx_description
1 polymer ?
#
loop_
_entity_poly.entity_id
_entity_poly.type
_entity_poly.pdbx_seq_one_letter_code
_entity_poly.pdbx_strand_id
1 'polypeptide(L)' 'MLTRARAAAALQAVDAGTTVEMTDLSGSQRPVQWPAQWKVCTQSPHPGEAMTGKVSLGVVKTTEDCPAP' A
#
# COMPACT_ATOMS: atom_id res chain seq x y z
N MET A 1 10.62 4.68 -2.61
CA MET A 1 9.63 3.83 -3.33
C MET A 1 9.02 2.87 -2.33
N LEU A 2 7.69 2.85 -2.17
CA LEU A 2 7.02 1.94 -1.22
C LEU A 2 6.73 0.56 -1.80
N THR A 3 6.91 0.36 -3.11
CA THR A 3 6.75 -0.93 -3.78
C THR A 3 7.68 -1.98 -3.13
N ARG A 4 7.10 -3.08 -2.67
CA ARG A 4 7.71 -4.16 -1.84
C ARG A 4 8.01 -3.83 -0.37
N ALA A 5 7.74 -2.61 0.09
CA ALA A 5 7.77 -2.29 1.52
C ALA A 5 6.58 -2.94 2.25
N ARG A 6 6.72 -3.11 3.57
CA ARG A 6 5.57 -3.44 4.43
C ARG A 6 4.60 -2.26 4.43
N ALA A 7 3.30 -2.52 4.44
CA ALA A 7 2.30 -1.44 4.49
C ALA A 7 2.45 -0.59 5.77
N ALA A 8 2.92 -1.18 6.88
CA ALA A 8 3.27 -0.42 8.08
C ALA A 8 4.37 0.63 7.84
N ALA A 9 5.40 0.32 7.05
CA ALA A 9 6.46 1.27 6.71
C ALA A 9 5.93 2.37 5.78
N ALA A 10 4.98 2.04 4.89
CA ALA A 10 4.32 3.03 4.05
C ALA A 10 3.53 4.06 4.87
N LEU A 11 2.84 3.64 5.92
CA LEU A 11 2.12 4.54 6.83
C LEU A 11 3.05 5.48 7.60
N GLN A 12 4.27 5.03 7.94
CA GLN A 12 5.27 5.86 8.62
C GLN A 12 5.95 6.87 7.70
N ALA A 13 5.85 6.68 6.38
CA ALA A 13 6.54 7.49 5.38
C ALA A 13 5.68 8.65 4.82
N VAL A 14 4.41 8.76 5.23
CA VAL A 14 3.50 9.81 4.78
C VAL A 14 3.26 10.85 5.88
N ASP A 15 2.95 12.09 5.48
CA ASP A 15 2.66 13.17 6.42
C ASP A 15 1.41 12.86 7.28
N ALA A 16 1.39 13.36 8.51
CA ALA A 16 0.37 13.08 9.52
C ALA A 16 -1.09 13.48 9.17
N GLY A 17 -1.32 14.12 8.01
CA GLY A 17 -2.65 14.43 7.47
C GLY A 17 -3.02 13.63 6.21
N THR A 18 -2.15 12.71 5.76
CA THR A 18 -2.36 11.93 4.55
C THR A 18 -3.38 10.83 4.80
N THR A 19 -4.45 10.80 4.02
CA THR A 19 -5.37 9.65 3.98
C THR A 19 -4.71 8.50 3.24
N VAL A 20 -4.60 7.33 3.87
CA VAL A 20 -4.07 6.13 3.22
C VAL A 20 -5.18 5.09 3.07
N GLU A 21 -5.48 4.74 1.82
CA GLU A 21 -6.40 3.67 1.47
C GLU A 21 -5.60 2.43 1.06
N MET A 22 -6.00 1.25 1.55
CA MET A 22 -5.34 -0.01 1.21
C MET A 22 -6.35 -1.00 0.61
N THR A 23 -5.99 -1.61 -0.52
CA THR A 23 -6.83 -2.58 -1.24
C THR A 23 -6.09 -3.90 -1.40
N ASP A 24 -6.73 -5.01 -1.01
CA ASP A 24 -6.20 -6.36 -1.22
C ASP A 24 -6.26 -6.76 -2.70
N LEU A 25 -5.10 -6.90 -3.33
CA LEU A 25 -4.95 -7.27 -4.73
C LEU A 25 -4.86 -8.78 -4.98
N SER A 26 -5.00 -9.61 -3.95
CA SER A 26 -5.00 -11.08 -4.11
C SER A 26 -6.25 -11.63 -4.82
N GLY A 27 -7.27 -10.79 -5.05
CA GLY A 27 -8.60 -11.21 -5.48
C GLY A 27 -9.49 -11.75 -4.36
N SER A 28 -8.96 -11.92 -3.15
CA SER A 28 -9.73 -12.39 -1.98
C SER A 28 -10.58 -11.30 -1.31
N GLN A 29 -10.38 -10.03 -1.71
CA GLN A 29 -11.09 -8.85 -1.18
C GLN A 29 -11.11 -8.77 0.36
N ARG A 30 -10.02 -9.18 1.01
CA ARG A 30 -9.95 -9.19 2.48
C ARG A 30 -9.81 -7.76 3.02
N PRO A 31 -10.39 -7.46 4.18
CA PRO A 31 -10.11 -6.20 4.86
C PRO A 31 -8.62 -6.14 5.26
N VAL A 32 -7.97 -5.02 4.93
CA VAL A 32 -6.55 -4.82 5.20
C VAL A 32 -6.34 -4.45 6.66
N GLN A 33 -6.18 -5.50 7.46
CA GLN A 33 -5.97 -5.45 8.89
C GLN A 33 -4.52 -5.81 9.22
N TRP A 34 -3.91 -5.04 10.11
CA TRP A 34 -2.57 -5.23 10.70
C TRP A 34 -1.50 -5.05 9.63
N PRO A 35 -1.21 -3.78 9.25
CA PRO A 35 -0.43 -3.43 8.05
C PRO A 35 0.95 -4.09 7.94
N ALA A 36 1.54 -4.55 9.06
CA ALA A 36 2.79 -5.30 9.06
C ALA A 36 2.69 -6.67 8.36
N GLN A 37 1.49 -7.25 8.24
CA GLN A 37 1.25 -8.53 7.55
C GLN A 37 1.05 -8.38 6.04
N TRP A 38 1.13 -7.15 5.53
CA TRP A 38 0.88 -6.82 4.13
C TRP A 38 2.10 -6.17 3.50
N LYS A 39 2.31 -6.43 2.21
CA LYS A 39 3.33 -5.77 1.39
C LYS A 39 2.67 -4.98 0.28
N VAL A 40 3.24 -3.83 -0.05
CA VAL A 40 2.74 -2.93 -1.09
C VAL A 40 3.18 -3.44 -2.46
N CYS A 41 2.22 -3.61 -3.36
CA CYS A 41 2.41 -3.99 -4.75
C CYS A 41 2.29 -2.80 -5.70
N THR A 42 1.37 -1.88 -5.41
CA THR A 42 1.15 -0.67 -6.21
C THR A 42 0.90 0.53 -5.30
N GLN A 43 1.19 1.73 -5.81
CA GLN A 43 0.98 3.00 -5.12
C GLN A 43 0.49 4.03 -6.13
N SER A 44 -0.53 4.81 -5.74
CA SER A 44 -0.99 6.00 -6.44
C SER A 44 -1.15 7.16 -5.45
N PRO A 45 -0.65 8.37 -5.75
CA PRO A 45 0.15 8.72 -6.92
C PRO A 45 1.53 8.03 -6.90
N HIS A 46 2.18 7.92 -8.05
CA HIS A 46 3.48 7.25 -8.13
C HIS A 46 4.54 8.02 -7.32
N PRO A 47 5.59 7.35 -6.84
CA PRO A 47 6.68 8.02 -6.13
C PRO A 47 7.26 9.19 -6.94
N GLY A 48 7.29 10.38 -6.33
CA GLY A 48 7.76 11.61 -6.96
C GLY A 48 6.68 12.45 -7.64
N GLU A 49 5.47 11.91 -7.79
CA GLU A 49 4.31 12.69 -8.20
C GLU A 49 3.76 13.52 -7.04
N ALA A 50 3.08 14.63 -7.37
CA ALA A 50 2.45 15.49 -6.39
C ALA A 50 1.32 14.74 -5.65
N MET A 51 1.40 14.71 -4.32
CA MET A 51 0.35 14.15 -3.48
C MET A 51 -0.68 15.21 -3.08
N THR A 52 -1.96 14.89 -3.25
CA THR A 52 -3.09 15.75 -2.85
C THR A 52 -3.70 15.29 -1.52
N GLY A 53 -2.86 14.95 -0.54
CA GLY A 53 -3.30 14.50 0.79
C GLY A 53 -3.91 13.09 0.85
N LYS A 54 -3.82 12.32 -0.24
CA LYS A 54 -4.26 10.91 -0.29
C LYS A 54 -3.22 10.03 -0.98
N VAL A 55 -3.07 8.80 -0.49
CA VAL A 55 -2.33 7.72 -1.13
C VAL A 55 -3.20 6.47 -1.15
N SER A 56 -3.31 5.84 -2.31
CA SER A 56 -3.94 4.54 -2.47
C SER A 56 -2.86 3.48 -2.68
N LEU A 57 -2.91 2.41 -1.88
CA LEU A 57 -1.96 1.30 -1.90
C LEU A 57 -2.67 0.01 -2.28
N GLY A 58 -2.19 -0.64 -3.33
CA GLY A 58 -2.52 -2.03 -3.59
C GLY A 58 -1.59 -2.93 -2.78
N VAL A 59 -2.13 -3.86 -2.02
CA VAL A 59 -1.37 -4.73 -1.11
C VAL A 59 -1.74 -6.19 -1.26
N VAL A 60 -0.83 -7.08 -0.87
CA VAL A 60 -1.10 -8.53 -0.71
C VAL A 60 -0.51 -9.00 0.63
N LYS A 61 -0.90 -10.19 1.11
CA LYS A 61 -0.24 -10.77 2.28
C LYS A 61 1.23 -10.99 1.97
N THR A 62 2.08 -10.89 2.98
CA THR A 62 3.53 -10.92 2.74
C THR A 62 4.07 -12.23 2.18
N THR A 63 3.30 -13.30 2.32
CA THR A 63 3.56 -14.63 1.77
C THR A 63 3.01 -14.84 0.36
N GLU A 64 2.23 -13.90 -0.19
CA GLU A 64 1.63 -13.96 -1.52
C GLU A 64 2.46 -13.15 -2.52
N ASP A 65 2.35 -13.45 -3.82
CA ASP A 65 2.99 -12.65 -4.85
C ASP A 65 2.15 -11.46 -5.29
N CYS A 66 2.82 -10.38 -5.69
CA CYS A 66 2.14 -9.26 -6.31
C CYS A 66 1.66 -9.68 -7.71
N PRO A 67 0.45 -9.26 -8.12
CA PRO A 67 -0.01 -9.50 -9.48
C PRO A 67 0.93 -8.85 -10.50
N ALA A 68 0.94 -9.38 -11.71
CA ALA A 68 1.67 -8.76 -12.82
C ALA A 68 1.19 -7.31 -13.03
N PRO A 69 2.09 -6.38 -13.41
CA PRO A 69 1.74 -4.98 -13.68
C PRO A 69 0.68 -4.81 -14.77
#